data_AF-A0A7W1SQX6-F1
#
_entry.id   AF-A0A7W1SQX6-F1
#
_cell.length_a   1.000
_cell.length_b   1.000
_cell.length_c   1.000
_cell.angle_alpha   90.00
_cell.angle_beta   90.00
_cell.angle_gamma   90.00
#
_symmetry.space_group_name_H-M   'P 1'
#
loop_
_entity.id
_entity.type
_entity.pdbx_description
1 polymer ?
#
loop_
_entity_poly.entity_id
_entity_poly.type
_entity_poly.pdbx_seq_one_letter_code
_entity_poly.pdbx_strand_id
1 'polypeptide(L)'
;MIIARSHLIIIILLGAFSFKAAGQYCIPSYTTVCISPGVNDFIDNFWTTGAIGNITNMNSSCNMLPDNYIYYSNMAVVVNPGSTFQVHMQCSHTYQQGFVIWVDWD
;
A
#
# COMPACT_ATOMS: atom_id res chain seq x y z
N MET A 1 -38.62 -38.65 4.96
CA MET A 1 -37.48 -38.09 4.22
C MET A 1 -37.84 -36.68 3.70
N ILE A 2 -38.00 -35.71 4.60
CA ILE A 2 -38.39 -34.31 4.25
C ILE A 2 -37.45 -33.29 4.93
N ILE A 3 -36.70 -33.69 5.96
CA ILE A 3 -35.84 -32.81 6.77
C ILE A 3 -34.56 -32.37 6.03
N ALA A 4 -34.04 -33.18 5.09
CA ALA A 4 -32.79 -32.88 4.38
C ALA A 4 -32.90 -31.78 3.30
N ARG A 5 -34.10 -31.49 2.78
CA ARG A 5 -34.30 -30.48 1.72
C ARG A 5 -34.31 -29.04 2.26
N SER A 6 -34.67 -28.84 3.53
CA SER A 6 -34.73 -27.50 4.15
C SER A 6 -33.34 -26.96 4.51
N HIS A 7 -32.40 -27.83 4.89
CA HIS A 7 -31.03 -27.42 5.25
C HIS A 7 -30.16 -27.17 4.01
N LEU A 8 -30.46 -27.81 2.88
CA LEU A 8 -29.77 -27.60 1.61
C LEU A 8 -29.95 -26.16 1.09
N ILE A 9 -31.17 -25.60 1.25
CA ILE A 9 -31.50 -24.24 0.83
C ILE A 9 -30.74 -23.20 1.67
N ILE A 10 -30.60 -23.44 2.97
CA ILE A 10 -29.87 -22.56 3.90
C ILE A 10 -28.37 -22.52 3.57
N ILE A 11 -27.77 -23.68 3.24
CA ILE A 11 -26.34 -23.76 2.85
C ILE A 11 -26.07 -23.07 1.50
N ILE A 12 -26.99 -23.18 0.54
CA ILE A 12 -26.89 -22.49 -0.76
C ILE A 12 -27.04 -20.96 -0.60
N LEU A 13 -27.90 -20.49 0.32
CA LEU A 13 -28.06 -19.07 0.63
C LEU A 13 -26.83 -18.48 1.36
N LEU A 14 -26.13 -19.26 2.19
CA LEU A 14 -24.92 -18.83 2.89
C LEU A 14 -23.65 -18.86 2.01
N GLY A 15 -23.59 -19.76 1.02
CA GLY A 15 -22.44 -19.87 0.09
C GLY A 15 -22.43 -18.83 -1.05
N ALA A 16 -23.52 -18.09 -1.26
CA ALA A 16 -23.63 -17.07 -2.30
C ALA A 16 -23.00 -15.72 -1.91
N PHE A 17 -22.67 -15.51 -0.63
CA PHE A 17 -21.99 -14.31 -0.15
C PHE A 17 -20.49 -14.54 -0.07
N SER A 18 -19.84 -14.60 -1.24
CA SER A 18 -18.39 -14.43 -1.30
C SER A 18 -18.10 -12.94 -1.21
N PHE A 19 -17.90 -12.42 0.00
CA PHE A 19 -17.31 -11.09 0.14
C PHE A 19 -15.89 -11.20 -0.41
N LYS A 20 -15.61 -10.53 -1.54
CA LYS A 20 -14.23 -10.14 -1.82
C LYS A 20 -13.84 -9.18 -0.70
N ALA A 21 -13.15 -9.69 0.31
CA ALA A 21 -12.38 -8.86 1.21
C ALA A 21 -11.21 -8.31 0.38
N ALA A 22 -11.44 -7.21 -0.32
CA ALA A 22 -10.34 -6.33 -0.65
C ALA A 22 -9.94 -5.69 0.68
N GLY A 23 -8.73 -5.93 1.16
CA GLY A 23 -8.18 -5.14 2.25
C GLY A 23 -8.10 -3.69 1.76
N GLN A 24 -9.17 -2.92 1.95
CA GLN A 24 -9.20 -1.52 1.58
C GLN A 24 -8.20 -0.83 2.51
N TYR A 25 -7.08 -0.36 1.96
CA TYR A 25 -6.15 0.45 2.75
C TYR A 25 -6.85 1.77 3.12
N CYS A 26 -6.67 2.21 4.36
CA CYS A 26 -7.19 3.48 4.82
C CYS A 26 -6.37 4.61 4.20
N ILE A 27 -7.01 5.51 3.47
CA ILE A 27 -6.38 6.73 2.97
C ILE A 27 -6.59 7.83 4.02
N PRO A 28 -5.51 8.41 4.57
CA PRO A 28 -5.63 9.49 5.55
C PRO A 28 -6.24 10.75 4.94
N SER A 29 -6.89 11.58 5.77
CA SER A 29 -7.33 12.91 5.39
C SER A 29 -6.49 13.94 6.13
N TYR A 30 -5.87 14.86 5.40
CA TYR A 30 -5.08 15.95 5.97
C TYR A 30 -5.75 17.30 5.75
N THR A 31 -5.57 18.21 6.72
CA THR A 31 -5.96 19.62 6.57
C THR A 31 -4.93 20.42 5.78
N THR A 32 -3.70 19.92 5.73
CA THR A 32 -2.54 20.58 5.14
C THR A 32 -1.86 19.60 4.20
N VAL A 33 -1.64 20.02 2.95
CA VAL A 33 -0.94 19.21 1.95
C VAL A 33 0.56 19.13 2.26
N CYS A 34 1.28 18.19 1.63
CA CYS A 34 2.68 17.89 1.89
C CYS A 34 3.65 19.08 1.68
N ILE A 35 3.21 20.14 0.98
CA ILE A 35 3.90 21.43 0.91
C ILE A 35 2.93 22.56 1.30
N SER A 36 3.26 23.26 2.39
CA SER A 36 2.55 24.46 2.83
C SER A 36 3.50 25.38 3.62
N PRO A 37 3.09 26.60 4.01
CA PRO A 37 3.88 27.38 4.95
C PRO A 37 4.14 26.57 6.23
N GLY A 38 5.42 26.29 6.52
CA GLY A 38 5.84 25.47 7.67
C GLY A 38 5.76 23.95 7.47
N VAL A 39 5.33 23.46 6.30
CA VAL A 39 5.29 22.01 5.97
C VAL A 39 6.00 21.78 4.65
N ASN A 40 6.97 20.87 4.66
CA ASN A 40 7.60 20.36 3.46
C ASN A 40 8.00 18.92 3.76
N ASP A 41 7.01 18.04 3.87
CA ASP A 41 7.16 16.68 4.39
C ASP A 41 6.56 15.67 3.42
N PHE A 42 7.44 14.97 2.72
CA PHE A 42 7.10 13.90 1.79
C PHE A 42 8.34 13.09 1.43
N ILE A 43 8.09 11.84 1.03
CA ILE A 43 9.09 10.98 0.40
C ILE A 43 9.20 11.41 -1.06
N ASP A 44 10.42 11.74 -1.48
CA ASP A 44 10.69 12.19 -2.84
C ASP A 44 11.33 11.10 -3.69
N ASN A 45 12.13 10.24 -3.05
CA ASN A 45 12.76 9.11 -3.71
C ASN A 45 12.54 7.84 -2.90
N PHE A 46 12.13 6.77 -3.58
CA PHE A 46 12.00 5.42 -3.05
C PHE A 46 12.52 4.43 -4.09
N TRP A 47 13.51 3.62 -3.73
CA TRP A 47 14.00 2.57 -4.61
C TRP A 47 14.52 1.37 -3.84
N THR A 48 14.61 0.23 -4.52
CA THR A 48 15.18 -0.99 -3.95
C THR A 48 16.35 -1.49 -4.78
N THR A 49 17.24 -2.25 -4.15
CA THR A 49 18.37 -2.91 -4.83
C THR A 49 18.59 -4.31 -4.28
N GLY A 50 19.15 -5.21 -5.10
CA GLY A 50 19.49 -6.57 -4.68
C GLY A 50 18.34 -7.59 -4.79
N ALA A 51 17.15 -7.15 -5.20
CA ALA A 51 16.04 -8.03 -5.56
C ALA A 51 16.10 -8.45 -7.06
N ILE A 52 15.30 -9.46 -7.43
CA ILE A 52 15.12 -9.91 -8.83
C ILE A 52 14.38 -8.83 -9.63
N GLY A 53 13.31 -8.30 -9.04
CA GLY A 53 12.59 -7.13 -9.51
C GLY A 53 12.75 -6.02 -8.49
N ASN A 54 13.15 -4.83 -8.93
CA ASN A 54 13.38 -3.68 -8.06
C ASN A 54 12.39 -2.55 -8.38
N ILE A 55 12.05 -1.77 -7.37
CA ILE A 55 11.30 -0.53 -7.52
C ILE A 55 12.27 0.62 -7.77
N THR A 56 11.93 1.47 -8.74
CA THR A 56 12.59 2.76 -8.98
C THR A 56 11.52 3.83 -9.08
N ASN A 57 11.31 4.58 -8.00
CA ASN A 57 10.40 5.71 -7.95
C ASN A 57 11.17 6.95 -7.50
N MET A 58 11.59 7.74 -8.48
CA MET A 58 12.46 8.90 -8.24
C MET A 58 11.73 10.19 -8.57
N ASN A 59 11.93 11.22 -7.75
CA ASN A 59 11.36 12.55 -7.87
C ASN A 59 9.83 12.54 -7.86
N SER A 60 9.22 11.73 -6.99
CA SER A 60 7.76 11.64 -6.89
C SER A 60 7.11 12.96 -6.50
N SER A 61 7.86 13.85 -5.83
CA SER A 61 7.39 15.17 -5.38
C SER A 61 6.16 15.09 -4.47
N CYS A 62 5.68 16.25 -4.03
CA CYS A 62 4.38 16.36 -3.37
C CYS A 62 3.25 16.33 -4.41
N ASN A 63 2.27 15.45 -4.24
CA ASN A 63 1.12 15.33 -5.16
C ASN A 63 0.07 16.44 -5.00
N MET A 64 0.19 17.28 -3.98
CA MET A 64 -0.73 18.37 -3.64
C MET A 64 -2.18 17.92 -3.39
N LEU A 65 -2.42 16.62 -3.11
CA LEU A 65 -3.76 16.10 -2.82
C LEU A 65 -4.08 16.22 -1.32
N PRO A 66 -5.36 16.39 -0.94
CA PRO A 66 -5.76 16.48 0.47
C PRO A 66 -5.44 15.25 1.33
N ASP A 67 -5.16 14.11 0.70
CA ASP A 67 -4.80 12.86 1.36
C ASP A 67 -3.28 12.65 1.48
N ASN A 68 -2.45 13.49 0.83
CA ASN A 68 -1.00 13.32 0.73
C ASN A 68 -0.58 11.90 0.30
N TYR A 69 -1.42 11.20 -0.45
CA TYR A 69 -1.25 9.79 -0.77
C TYR A 69 -1.08 9.57 -2.27
N ILE A 70 -0.06 8.81 -2.66
CA ILE A 70 0.16 8.40 -4.05
C ILE A 70 0.19 6.88 -4.12
N TYR A 71 -0.65 6.32 -4.99
CA TYR A 71 -0.70 4.89 -5.23
C TYR A 71 0.04 4.52 -6.52
N TYR A 72 1.08 3.68 -6.40
CA TYR A 72 1.85 3.14 -7.53
C TYR A 72 1.55 1.65 -7.71
N SER A 73 0.57 1.31 -8.55
CA SER A 73 0.12 -0.10 -8.74
C SER A 73 1.04 -0.95 -9.61
N ASN A 74 1.91 -0.33 -10.40
CA ASN A 74 2.70 -1.00 -11.44
C ASN A 74 4.17 -1.20 -11.04
N MET A 75 4.49 -1.10 -9.75
CA MET A 75 5.83 -1.24 -9.21
C MET A 75 5.82 -2.31 -8.13
N ALA A 76 6.69 -3.31 -8.26
CA ALA A 76 6.78 -4.40 -7.30
C ALA A 76 8.24 -4.81 -7.09
N VAL A 77 8.53 -5.23 -5.85
CA VAL A 77 9.77 -5.93 -5.53
C VAL A 77 9.54 -7.42 -5.74
N VAL A 78 10.45 -8.10 -6.43
CA VAL A 78 10.39 -9.56 -6.63
C VAL A 78 11.63 -10.20 -6.02
N VAL A 79 11.44 -11.14 -5.10
CA VAL A 79 12.53 -11.85 -4.42
C VAL A 79 12.22 -13.34 -4.32
N ASN A 80 13.26 -14.17 -4.18
CA ASN A 80 13.07 -15.54 -3.75
C ASN A 80 12.86 -15.57 -2.23
N PRO A 81 12.03 -16.49 -1.70
CA PRO A 81 11.86 -16.65 -0.26
C PRO A 81 13.19 -16.81 0.47
N GLY A 82 13.35 -16.13 1.61
CA GLY A 82 14.58 -16.13 2.41
C GLY A 82 15.71 -15.25 1.88
N SER A 83 15.53 -14.58 0.73
CA SER A 83 16.50 -13.60 0.22
C SER A 83 16.38 -12.27 0.96
N THR A 84 17.44 -11.46 0.89
CA THR A 84 17.44 -10.09 1.39
C THR A 84 17.57 -9.11 0.23
N PHE A 85 17.02 -7.92 0.41
CA PHE A 85 17.17 -6.79 -0.50
C PHE A 85 17.31 -5.51 0.33
N GLN A 86 17.76 -4.44 -0.30
CA GLN A 86 17.93 -3.13 0.34
C GLN A 86 16.82 -2.19 -0.10
N VAL A 87 16.30 -1.42 0.84
CA VAL A 87 15.37 -0.31 0.59
C VAL A 87 16.12 0.99 0.82
N HIS A 88 15.90 1.94 -0.07
CA HIS A 88 16.47 3.26 0.01
C HIS A 88 15.35 4.28 -0.10
N MET A 89 15.41 5.30 0.75
CA MET A 89 14.40 6.36 0.81
C MET A 89 15.08 7.70 1.04
N GLN A 90 14.53 8.75 0.44
CA GLN A 90 14.92 10.12 0.73
C GLN A 90 13.68 10.99 0.83
N CYS A 91 13.64 11.76 1.90
CA CYS A 91 12.67 12.81 2.17
C CYS A 91 13.04 14.11 1.45
N SER A 92 12.08 15.03 1.32
CA SER A 92 12.35 16.41 0.91
C SER A 92 13.48 17.09 1.73
N HIS A 93 14.09 18.12 1.16
CA HIS A 93 15.39 18.67 1.60
C HIS A 93 15.39 19.44 2.94
N THR A 94 14.25 19.66 3.58
CA THR A 94 14.17 20.70 4.61
C THR A 94 14.50 20.20 6.02
N TYR A 95 14.05 19.00 6.39
CA TYR A 95 14.20 18.49 7.76
C TYR A 95 14.41 16.98 7.79
N GLN A 96 15.06 16.48 8.85
CA GLN A 96 15.13 15.05 9.11
C GLN A 96 13.72 14.51 9.39
N GLN A 97 13.39 13.40 8.73
CA GLN A 97 12.08 12.75 8.83
C GLN A 97 12.28 11.26 9.17
N GLY A 98 11.30 10.70 9.87
CA GLY A 98 11.22 9.26 10.09
C GLY A 98 10.52 8.56 8.93
N PHE A 99 10.94 7.34 8.63
CA PHE A 99 10.28 6.50 7.63
C PHE A 99 9.68 5.28 8.31
N VAL A 100 8.50 4.87 7.85
CA VAL A 100 7.88 3.59 8.23
C VAL A 100 7.54 2.85 6.96
N ILE A 101 7.86 1.56 6.92
CA ILE A 101 7.65 0.69 5.78
C ILE A 101 6.82 -0.51 6.27
N TRP A 102 5.80 -0.85 5.50
CA TRP A 102 5.07 -2.11 5.60
C TRP A 102 5.37 -2.92 4.35
N VAL A 103 5.78 -4.16 4.56
CA VAL A 103 6.01 -5.12 3.47
C VAL A 103 5.01 -6.24 3.67
N ASP A 104 4.21 -6.47 2.64
CA ASP A 104 3.30 -7.60 2.55
C ASP A 104 3.68 -8.43 1.32
N TRP A 105 3.30 -9.70 1.33
CA TRP A 105 3.55 -10.63 0.23
C TRP A 105 2.26 -11.38 -0.10
N ASP A 106 1.98 -11.52 -1.40
CA ASP A 106 0.92 -12.39 -1.91
C ASP A 106 1.29 -13.88 -1.80
#